data_AF-A0A974TLL2-F1
#
_entry.id   AF-A0A974TLL2-F1
#
_cell.length_a   1.000
_cell.length_b   1.000
_cell.length_c   1.000
_cell.angle_alpha   90.00
_cell.angle_beta   90.00
_cell.angle_gamma   90.00
#
_symmetry.space_group_name_H-M   'P 1'
#
loop_
_entity.id
_entity.type
_entity.pdbx_description
1 polymer ?
#
loop_
_entity_poly.entity_id
_entity_poly.type
_entity_poly.pdbx_seq_one_letter_code
_entity_poly.pdbx_strand_id
1 'polypeptide(L)' 'MKTESTTITAADRADRALMVRLFQERGPQTDKQLLAAGISYESQAKNVPAVAEIVRGAELH' A
#
# COMPACT_ATOMS: atom_id res chain seq x y z
N MET A 1 23.00 -10.67 8.26
CA MET A 1 21.82 -10.54 7.39
C MET A 1 21.95 -9.23 6.65
N LYS A 2 22.03 -9.25 5.31
CA LYS A 2 22.12 -8.02 4.52
C LYS A 2 20.77 -7.31 4.60
N THR A 3 20.72 -6.19 5.31
CA THR A 3 19.63 -5.23 5.19
C THR A 3 19.77 -4.58 3.82
N GLU A 4 19.21 -5.22 2.79
CA GLU A 4 19.00 -4.55 1.51
C GLU A 4 18.02 -3.43 1.78
N SER A 5 18.53 -2.19 1.84
CA SER A 5 17.72 -0.98 1.81
C SER A 5 16.88 -1.04 0.54
N THR A 6 15.68 -1.60 0.65
CA THR A 6 14.78 -1.82 -0.48
C THR A 6 14.41 -0.45 -1.01
N THR A 7 15.10 -0.02 -2.06
CA THR A 7 14.91 1.30 -2.61
C THR A 7 13.46 1.39 -3.10
N ILE A 8 12.72 2.34 -2.54
CA ILE A 8 11.34 2.61 -2.92
C ILE A 8 11.35 3.08 -4.37
N THR A 9 10.82 2.25 -5.27
CA THR A 9 10.71 2.56 -6.68
C THR A 9 9.58 3.56 -6.93
N ALA A 10 9.50 4.09 -8.15
CA ALA A 10 8.36 4.90 -8.56
C ALA A 10 7.04 4.09 -8.56
N ALA A 11 7.11 2.81 -8.94
CA ALA A 11 5.97 1.90 -8.91
C ALA A 11 5.44 1.70 -7.48
N ASP A 12 6.32 1.49 -6.50
CA ASP A 12 5.93 1.35 -5.10
C ASP A 12 5.18 2.59 -4.58
N ARG A 13 5.61 3.80 -5.00
CA ARG A 13 4.93 5.04 -4.62
C ARG A 13 3.54 5.15 -5.24
N ALA A 14 3.40 4.78 -6.51
CA ALA A 14 2.12 4.79 -7.21
C ALA A 14 1.15 3.79 -6.58
N ASP A 15 1.61 2.58 -6.28
CA ASP A 15 0.79 1.55 -5.66
C ASP A 15 0.35 1.94 -4.25
N ARG A 16 1.25 2.52 -3.43
CA ARG A 16 0.87 3.08 -2.12
C ARG A 16 -0.22 4.14 -2.24
N ALA A 17 -0.06 5.08 -3.17
CA ALA A 17 -1.04 6.14 -3.38
C ALA A 17 -2.40 5.56 -3.80
N LEU A 18 -2.39 4.55 -4.68
CA LEU A 18 -3.60 3.84 -5.08
C LEU A 18 -4.25 3.10 -3.91
N MET A 19 -3.47 2.38 -3.10
CA MET A 19 -3.97 1.67 -1.91
C MET A 19 -4.61 2.62 -0.89
N VAL A 20 -3.96 3.75 -0.59
CA VAL A 20 -4.50 4.79 0.31
C VAL A 20 -5.80 5.36 -0.25
N ARG A 21 -5.82 5.68 -1.55
CA ARG A 21 -7.02 6.19 -2.22
C ARG A 21 -8.17 5.20 -2.16
N LEU A 22 -7.92 3.92 -2.46
CA LEU A 22 -8.93 2.86 -2.38
C LEU A 22 -9.45 2.70 -0.95
N PHE A 23 -8.59 2.83 0.06
CA PHE A 23 -9.01 2.82 1.45
C PHE A 23 -9.94 4.00 1.78
N GLN A 24 -9.61 5.22 1.34
CA GLN A 24 -10.44 6.41 1.58
C GLN A 24 -11.78 6.33 0.84
N GLU A 25 -11.81 5.80 -0.38
CA GLU A 25 -13.03 5.70 -1.20
C GLU A 25 -13.95 4.57 -0.76
N ARG A 26 -13.40 3.43 -0.30
CA ARG A 26 -14.13 2.16 -0.15
C ARG A 26 -13.91 1.46 1.19
N GLY A 27 -13.07 2.01 2.06
CA GLY A 27 -12.67 1.37 3.31
C GLY A 27 -11.64 0.23 3.12
N PRO A 28 -11.46 -0.64 4.13
CA PRO A 28 -10.52 -1.75 4.07
C PRO A 28 -10.74 -2.65 2.85
N GLN A 29 -9.65 -2.97 2.14
CA GLN A 29 -9.67 -3.83 0.96
C GLN A 29 -9.00 -5.17 1.27
N THR A 30 -9.54 -6.24 0.70
CA THR A 30 -8.91 -7.57 0.67
C THR A 30 -7.83 -7.64 -0.42
N ASP A 31 -6.90 -8.59 -0.28
CA ASP A 31 -5.84 -8.82 -1.26
C ASP A 31 -6.37 -9.05 -2.68
N LYS A 32 -7.53 -9.72 -2.81
CA LYS A 32 -8.22 -9.97 -4.08
C LYS A 32 -8.77 -8.69 -4.71
N GLN A 33 -9.29 -7.76 -3.90
CA GLN A 33 -9.79 -6.47 -4.38
C GLN A 33 -8.63 -5.56 -4.83
N LEU A 34 -7.51 -5.58 -4.11
CA LEU A 34 -6.29 -4.87 -4.52
C LEU A 34 -5.70 -5.45 -5.81
N LEU A 35 -5.72 -6.78 -5.96
CA LEU A 35 -5.31 -7.43 -7.21
C LEU A 35 -6.22 -7.04 -8.38
N ALA A 36 -7.54 -7.01 -8.16
CA ALA A 36 -8.52 -6.55 -9.16
C ALA A 36 -8.34 -5.06 -9.53
N ALA A 37 -7.76 -4.26 -8.63
CA ALA A 37 -7.37 -2.88 -8.87
C ALA A 37 -5.99 -2.73 -9.55
N GLY A 38 -5.32 -3.84 -9.87
CA GLY A 38 -4.03 -3.86 -10.57
C GLY A 38 -2.80 -3.91 -9.68
N ILE A 39 -2.95 -4.05 -8.36
CA ILE A 39 -1.82 -4.10 -7.41
C ILE A 39 -1.42 -5.55 -7.17
N SER A 40 -0.21 -5.92 -7.58
CA SER A 40 0.30 -7.30 -7.44
C SER A 40 0.47 -7.73 -5.99
N TYR A 41 0.42 -9.02 -5.71
CA TYR A 41 0.67 -9.55 -4.36
C TYR A 41 2.04 -9.17 -3.80
N GLU A 42 3.07 -9.11 -4.65
CA GLU A 42 4.41 -8.66 -4.25
C GLU A 42 4.39 -7.20 -3.80
N SER A 43 3.70 -6.33 -4.56
CA SER A 43 3.56 -4.92 -4.20
C SER A 43 2.74 -4.75 -2.91
N GLN A 44 1.66 -5.53 -2.74
CA GLN A 44 0.87 -5.53 -1.50
C GLN A 44 1.75 -5.90 -0.30
N ALA A 45 2.49 -7.01 -0.36
CA ALA A 45 3.36 -7.46 0.74
C ALA A 45 4.42 -6.40 1.13
N LYS A 46 4.93 -5.67 0.13
CA LYS A 46 5.92 -4.61 0.32
C LYS A 46 5.33 -3.31 0.86
N ASN A 47 4.11 -2.96 0.46
CA ASN A 47 3.55 -1.63 0.64
C ASN A 47 2.43 -1.53 1.70
N VAL A 48 1.75 -2.64 2.04
CA VAL A 48 0.71 -2.69 3.08
C VAL A 48 1.16 -2.08 4.41
N PRO A 49 2.36 -2.40 4.96
CA PRO A 49 2.79 -1.82 6.23
C PRO A 49 2.88 -0.29 6.17
N ALA A 50 3.41 0.27 5.09
CA ALA A 50 3.52 1.72 4.92
C ALA A 50 2.15 2.39 4.74
N VAL A 51 1.23 1.75 4.01
CA VAL A 51 -0.15 2.25 3.82
C VAL A 51 -0.90 2.26 5.16
N ALA A 52 -0.74 1.23 5.99
CA ALA A 52 -1.38 1.17 7.31
C ALA A 52 -0.96 2.33 8.23
N GLU A 53 0.32 2.71 8.21
CA GLU A 53 0.81 3.88 8.96
C GLU A 53 0.22 5.19 8.43
N ILE A 54 0.12 5.35 7.11
CA ILE A 54 -0.48 6.54 6.48
C ILE A 54 -1.95 6.68 6.85
N VAL A 55 -2.71 5.58 6.74
CA VAL A 55 -4.14 5.54 7.08
C VAL A 55 -4.34 5.88 8.56
N ARG A 56 -3.58 5.25 9.46
CA ARG A 56 -3.67 5.54 10.90
C ARG A 56 -3.36 7.00 11.22
N GLY A 57 -2.34 7.57 10.58
CA GLY A 57 -2.01 8.99 10.76
C GLY A 57 -3.12 9.93 10.27
N ALA A 58 -3.81 9.55 9.19
CA ALA A 58 -4.91 10.34 8.64
C ALA A 58 -6.18 10.29 9.50
N GLU A 59 -6.43 9.19 10.23
CA GLU A 59 -7.59 9.05 11.13
C GLU A 59 -7.44 9.81 12.46
N LEU A 60 -6.22 10.24 12.81
CA LEU A 60 -5.91 10.93 14.07
C LEU A 60 -6.02 12.47 13.99
N HIS A 61 -6.44 13.02 12.85
CA HIS A 61 -6.58 14.45 12.58
C HIS A 61 -8.00 14.80 12.16
#